data_AF-Q6GP81-F1
#
_entry.id   AF-Q6GP81-F1
#
_cell.length_a   1.000
_cell.length_b   1.000
_cell.length_c   1.000
_cell.angle_alpha   90.00
_cell.angle_beta   90.00
_cell.angle_gamma   90.00
#
_symmetry.space_group_name_H-M   'P 1'
#
loop_
_entity.id
_entity.type
_entity.pdbx_description
1 polymer ?
#
loop_
_entity_poly.entity_id
_entity_poly.type
_entity_poly.pdbx_seq_one_letter_code
_entity_poly.pdbx_strand_id
1 'polypeptide(L)' 'MELEAMSRYTSPVNPAVFPHLTVVLLAIGMFFTAWFFVYEVTSTKYTRDVYKELLISLVASLFMGFGVLFLLLWVGIYV' A
#
# COMPACT_ATOMS: atom_id res chain seq x y z
N MET A 1 36.86 -12.53 -13.70
CA MET A 1 35.38 -12.60 -13.63
C MET A 1 34.89 -11.40 -14.40
N GLU A 2 34.62 -11.61 -15.69
CA GLU A 2 34.50 -10.54 -16.69
C GLU A 2 33.11 -9.92 -16.67
N LEU A 3 33.04 -8.59 -16.73
CA LEU A 3 31.81 -7.79 -16.73
C LEU A 3 30.81 -8.22 -17.83
N GLU A 4 31.30 -8.85 -18.89
CA GLU A 4 30.48 -9.35 -20.02
C GLU A 4 29.54 -10.50 -19.63
N ALA A 5 29.83 -11.23 -18.54
CA ALA A 5 28.97 -12.31 -18.05
C ALA A 5 27.81 -11.83 -17.16
N MET A 6 27.75 -10.53 -16.82
CA MET A 6 26.67 -9.99 -15.98
C MET A 6 25.44 -9.67 -16.82
N SER A 7 24.28 -10.21 -16.43
CA SER A 7 23.00 -9.88 -17.05
C SER A 7 22.60 -8.44 -16.75
N ARG A 8 21.93 -7.78 -17.70
CA ARG A 8 21.43 -6.41 -17.51
C ARG A 8 20.41 -6.40 -16.37
N TYR A 9 20.63 -5.53 -15.39
CA TYR A 9 19.62 -5.24 -14.37
C TYR A 9 18.45 -4.50 -15.03
N THR A 10 17.33 -5.20 -15.17
CA THR A 10 16.05 -4.57 -15.50
C THR A 10 15.30 -4.32 -14.19
N SER A 11 14.62 -3.18 -14.11
CA SER A 11 13.70 -2.93 -12.99
C SER A 11 12.72 -4.10 -12.87
N PRO A 12 12.50 -4.65 -11.66
CA PRO A 12 11.58 -5.78 -11.45
C PRO A 12 10.13 -5.41 -11.79
N VAL A 13 9.80 -4.11 -11.79
CA VAL A 13 8.49 -3.58 -12.16
C VAL A 13 8.67 -2.58 -13.28
N ASN A 14 7.96 -2.80 -14.39
CA ASN A 14 7.96 -1.89 -15.54
C ASN A 14 7.33 -0.54 -15.11
N PRO A 15 7.99 0.61 -15.36
CA PRO A 15 7.45 1.92 -15.01
C PRO A 15 6.03 2.21 -15.52
N ALA A 16 5.60 1.59 -16.62
CA ALA A 16 4.23 1.72 -17.14
C ALA A 16 3.15 1.17 -16.17
N VAL A 17 3.53 0.29 -15.25
CA VAL A 17 2.63 -0.38 -14.30
C VAL A 17 2.53 0.39 -12.98
N PHE A 18 3.48 1.29 -12.67
CA PHE A 18 3.45 2.12 -11.47
C PHE A 18 2.16 2.92 -11.27
N PRO A 19 1.61 3.66 -12.26
CA PRO A 19 0.38 4.42 -12.04
C PRO A 19 -0.81 3.51 -11.74
N HIS A 20 -0.94 2.40 -12.47
CA HIS A 20 -2.04 1.45 -12.28
C HIS A 20 -2.00 0.81 -10.89
N LEU A 21 -0.81 0.36 -10.46
CA LEU A 21 -0.62 -0.20 -9.12
C LEU A 21 -0.91 0.85 -8.06
N THR A 22 -0.35 2.06 -8.19
CA THR A 22 -0.57 3.17 -7.25
C THR A 22 -2.04 3.42 -7.01
N VAL A 23 -2.83 3.59 -8.08
CA VAL A 23 -4.27 3.89 -7.98
C VAL A 23 -5.02 2.75 -7.31
N VAL A 24 -4.75 1.49 -7.66
CA VAL A 24 -5.42 0.32 -7.07
C VAL A 24 -5.08 0.19 -5.59
N LEU A 25 -3.79 0.25 -5.25
CA LEU A 25 -3.31 0.13 -3.87
C LEU A 25 -3.83 1.27 -2.98
N LEU A 26 -3.81 2.51 -3.47
CA LEU A 26 -4.35 3.66 -2.75
C LEU A 26 -5.87 3.60 -2.63
N ALA A 27 -6.61 3.18 -3.66
CA ALA A 27 -8.06 3.06 -3.58
C ALA A 27 -8.48 2.04 -2.51
N ILE A 28 -7.84 0.87 -2.50
CA ILE A 28 -8.07 -0.18 -1.49
C ILE A 28 -7.64 0.33 -0.10
N GLY A 29 -6.46 0.96 0.01
CA GLY A 29 -5.97 1.52 1.25
C GLY A 29 -6.89 2.60 1.85
N MET A 30 -7.39 3.52 1.02
CA MET A 30 -8.36 4.56 1.41
C MET A 30 -9.69 3.94 1.84
N PHE A 31 -10.16 2.92 1.14
CA PHE A 31 -11.39 2.20 1.53
C PHE A 31 -11.28 1.58 2.92
N PHE A 32 -10.20 0.85 3.21
CA PHE A 32 -10.00 0.24 4.52
C PHE A 32 -9.74 1.27 5.62
N THR A 33 -9.05 2.37 5.30
CA THR A 33 -8.84 3.49 6.24
C THR A 33 -10.15 4.17 6.60
N ALA A 34 -11.01 4.45 5.62
CA ALA A 34 -12.33 5.00 5.85
C ALA A 34 -13.21 4.03 6.66
N TRP A 35 -13.16 2.74 6.33
CA TRP A 35 -13.86 1.70 7.09
C TRP A 35 -13.41 1.68 8.56
N PHE A 36 -12.10 1.78 8.82
CA PHE A 36 -11.56 1.83 10.18
C PHE A 36 -12.10 3.04 10.95
N PHE A 37 -12.10 4.23 10.35
CA PHE A 37 -12.67 5.42 11.00
C PHE A 37 -14.18 5.30 11.26
N VAL A 38 -14.95 4.76 10.31
CA VAL A 38 -16.38 4.51 10.51
C VAL A 38 -16.62 3.50 11.64
N TYR A 39 -15.81 2.44 11.71
CA TYR A 39 -15.89 1.44 12.77
C TYR A 39 -15.57 2.06 14.14
N GLU A 40 -14.55 2.91 14.25
CA GLU A 40 -14.17 3.57 15.50
C GLU A 40 -15.24 4.56 15.99
N VAL A 41 -15.85 5.33 15.08
CA VAL A 41 -16.89 6.33 15.41
C VAL A 41 -18.23 5.67 15.77
N THR A 42 -18.55 4.52 15.18
CA THR A 42 -19.83 3.83 15.41
C THR A 42 -19.77 2.86 16.59
N SER A 43 -18.59 2.32 16.91
CA SER A 43 -18.46 1.28 17.92
C SER A 43 -18.55 1.85 19.33
N THR A 44 -19.59 1.43 20.06
CA THR A 44 -19.71 1.72 21.49
C THR A 44 -18.78 0.83 22.31
N LYS A 45 -18.46 1.22 23.55
CA LYS A 45 -17.57 0.47 24.46
C LYS A 45 -17.87 -1.04 24.57
N TYR A 46 -19.14 -1.43 24.39
CA TYR A 46 -19.59 -2.83 24.54
C TYR A 46 -19.48 -3.67 23.27
N THR A 47 -19.27 -3.05 22.11
CA THR A 47 -19.25 -3.73 20.79
C THR A 47 -17.90 -3.66 20.10
N ARG A 48 -16.86 -3.17 20.79
CA ARG A 48 -15.50 -3.05 20.27
C ARG A 48 -14.76 -4.37 20.38
N ASP A 49 -14.19 -4.80 19.27
CA ASP A 49 -13.32 -5.97 19.20
C ASP A 49 -11.93 -5.54 18.72
N VAL A 50 -10.97 -5.54 19.65
CA VAL A 50 -9.58 -5.13 19.40
C VAL A 50 -8.93 -5.97 18.29
N TYR A 51 -9.29 -7.26 18.17
CA TYR A 51 -8.75 -8.12 17.12
C TYR A 51 -9.21 -7.65 15.75
N LYS A 52 -10.48 -7.26 15.62
CA LYS A 52 -11.03 -6.72 14.38
C LYS A 52 -10.42 -5.36 14.02
N GLU A 53 -10.27 -4.47 15.00
CA GLU A 53 -9.62 -3.16 14.83
C GLU A 53 -8.18 -3.33 14.33
N LEU A 54 -7.41 -4.23 14.96
CA LEU A 54 -6.03 -4.49 14.61
C LEU A 54 -5.88 -5.11 13.21
N LEU A 55 -6.77 -6.03 12.82
CA LEU A 55 -6.76 -6.63 11.49
C LEU A 55 -7.07 -5.59 10.40
N ILE A 56 -8.11 -4.77 10.59
CA ILE A 56 -8.50 -3.76 9.60
C ILE A 56 -7.41 -2.69 9.47
N SER A 57 -6.87 -2.20 10.59
CA SER A 57 -5.79 -1.22 10.57
C SER A 57 -4.49 -1.78 9.97
N LEU A 58 -4.15 -3.05 10.24
CA LEU A 58 -2.99 -3.71 9.62
C LEU A 58 -3.16 -3.80 8.10
N VAL A 59 -4.32 -4.27 7.62
CA VAL A 59 -4.62 -4.33 6.18
C VAL A 59 -4.58 -2.94 5.56
N ALA A 60 -5.23 -1.94 6.17
CA ALA A 60 -5.19 -0.56 5.71
C ALA A 60 -3.76 -0.02 5.61
N SER A 61 -2.95 -0.23 6.64
CA SER A 61 -1.58 0.28 6.72
C SER A 61 -0.65 -0.34 5.67
N LEU A 62 -0.80 -1.65 5.39
CA LEU A 62 -0.05 -2.31 4.33
C LEU A 62 -0.39 -1.73 2.95
N PHE A 63 -1.68 -1.67 2.60
CA PHE A 63 -2.10 -1.16 1.28
C PHE A 63 -1.76 0.32 1.12
N MET A 64 -1.94 1.14 2.15
CA MET A 64 -1.53 2.54 2.13
C MET A 64 -0.01 2.70 2.03
N GLY A 65 0.78 1.93 2.77
CA GLY A 65 2.24 2.00 2.73
C GLY A 65 2.80 1.66 1.35
N PHE A 66 2.36 0.55 0.75
CA PHE A 66 2.75 0.20 -0.62
C PHE A 66 2.20 1.20 -1.64
N GLY A 67 0.96 1.67 -1.49
CA GLY A 67 0.36 2.67 -2.37
C GLY A 67 1.13 3.99 -2.39
N VAL A 68 1.56 4.49 -1.24
CA VAL A 68 2.38 5.71 -1.12
C VAL A 68 3.78 5.49 -1.70
N LEU A 69 4.38 4.32 -1.49
CA LEU A 69 5.68 3.99 -2.11
C LEU A 69 5.59 4.07 -3.64
N PHE A 70 4.57 3.42 -4.25
CA PHE A 70 4.39 3.49 -5.71
C PHE A 70 4.01 4.90 -6.19
N LEU A 71 3.28 5.69 -5.39
CA LEU A 71 3.02 7.10 -5.70
C LEU A 71 4.31 7.92 -5.76
N LEU A 72 5.21 7.76 -4.78
CA LEU A 72 6.50 8.45 -4.76
C LEU A 72 7.37 8.05 -5.97
N LEU A 73 7.42 6.76 -6.29
CA LEU A 73 8.08 6.25 -7.50
C LEU A 73 7.46 6.84 -8.78
N TRP A 74 6.13 6.99 -8.82
CA TRP A 74 5.42 7.55 -9.97
C TRP A 74 5.67 9.05 -10.16
N VAL A 75 5.80 9.81 -9.07
CA VAL A 75 6.21 11.24 -9.09
C VAL A 75 7.65 11.42 -9.59
N GLY A 76 8.43 10.33 -9.68
CA GLY A 76 9.83 10.33 -10.10
C GLY A 76 10.81 10.51 -8.93
N ILE A 77 10.32 10.39 -7.69
CA ILE A 77 11.17 10.29 -6.50
C ILE A 77 11.51 8.81 -6.31
N TYR A 78 12.66 8.41 -6.83
CA TYR A 78 13.22 7.08 -6.64
C TYR A 78 13.81 6.98 -5.23
N VAL A 79 12.95 6.67 -4.26
CA VAL A 79 13.31 6.36 -2.86
C VAL A 79 13.99 5.00 -2.76
#